data_AF-A0AAJ1X9I4-F1
#
_entry.id   AF-A0AAJ1X9I4-F1
#
_cell.length_a   1.000
_cell.length_b   1.000
_cell.length_c   1.000
_cell.angle_alpha   90.00
_cell.angle_beta   90.00
_cell.angle_gamma   90.00
#
_symmetry.space_group_name_H-M   'P 1'
#
loop_
_entity.id
_entity.type
_entity.pdbx_description
1 polymer ?
#
loop_
_entity_poly.entity_id
_entity_poly.type
_entity_poly.pdbx_seq_one_letter_code
_entity_poly.pdbx_strand_id
1 'polypeptide(L)'
;MIERVALYDLHRKRSKTSQFKSLPNPDGAIRNLEDFYQGKITDIEFDLKNSGHIGYKTGLFTYKSHLQSNYVKNDTVTGEAYVTKNDAAPNIIFVHGWRMESNERVKNIFHDRILELGWNMYYFTL
;
A
#
# COMPACT_ATOMS: atom_id res chain seq x y z
N MET A 1 -5.06 25.63 20.87
CA MET A 1 -6.44 25.86 21.37
C MET A 1 -7.45 26.06 20.24
N ILE A 2 -7.12 26.84 19.20
CA ILE A 2 -7.97 27.09 18.01
C ILE A 2 -8.30 25.81 17.22
N GLU A 3 -7.33 24.91 17.03
CA GLU A 3 -7.55 23.67 16.25
C GLU A 3 -8.58 22.74 16.89
N ARG A 4 -8.57 22.63 18.23
CA ARG A 4 -9.52 21.77 18.95
C ARG A 4 -10.96 22.28 18.83
N VAL A 5 -11.14 23.60 18.83
CA VAL A 5 -12.45 24.24 18.65
C VAL A 5 -12.91 24.12 17.20
N ALA A 6 -12.03 24.37 16.23
CA ALA A 6 -12.36 24.26 14.81
C ALA A 6 -12.72 22.81 14.42
N LEU A 7 -11.98 21.82 14.91
CA LEU A 7 -12.25 20.41 14.66
C LEU A 7 -13.54 19.95 15.34
N TYR A 8 -13.76 20.36 16.59
CA TYR A 8 -15.00 20.08 17.33
C TYR A 8 -16.22 20.68 16.61
N ASP A 9 -16.13 21.93 16.15
CA ASP A 9 -17.21 22.59 15.40
C ASP A 9 -17.44 21.94 14.03
N LEU A 10 -16.37 21.54 13.34
CA LEU A 10 -16.46 20.84 12.05
C LEU A 10 -17.20 19.50 12.22
N HIS A 11 -16.79 18.69 13.20
CA HIS A 11 -17.45 17.43 13.51
C HIS A 11 -18.90 17.67 13.93
N ARG A 12 -19.16 18.57 14.88
CA ARG A 12 -20.51 18.86 15.38
C ARG A 12 -21.46 19.42 14.32
N LYS A 13 -20.97 20.21 13.36
CA LYS A 13 -21.80 20.74 12.25
C LYS A 13 -22.03 19.69 11.18
N ARG A 14 -21.03 18.86 10.84
CA ARG A 14 -21.12 17.85 9.77
C ARG A 14 -21.73 16.51 10.23
N SER A 15 -21.76 16.21 11.52
CA SER A 15 -22.30 14.96 12.08
C SER A 15 -23.80 15.00 12.38
N LYS A 16 -24.47 16.14 12.21
CA LYS A 16 -25.92 16.26 12.46
C LYS A 16 -26.76 15.50 11.43
N THR A 17 -26.21 15.26 10.25
CA THR A 17 -26.86 14.50 9.18
C THR A 17 -25.85 13.50 8.62
N SER A 18 -26.34 12.33 8.20
CA SER A 18 -25.50 11.37 7.50
C SER A 18 -24.89 12.04 6.27
N GLN A 19 -23.56 12.04 6.17
CA GLN A 19 -22.84 12.43 4.96
C GLN A 19 -22.74 11.28 3.96
N PHE A 20 -23.08 10.07 4.40
CA PHE A 20 -23.15 8.90 3.53
C PHE A 20 -24.49 8.91 2.83
N LYS A 21 -24.45 8.99 1.50
CA LYS A 21 -25.59 8.58 0.68
C LYS A 21 -25.75 7.07 0.86
N SER A 22 -26.97 6.60 1.06
CA SER A 22 -27.28 5.19 0.89
C SER A 22 -26.70 4.77 -0.45
N LEU A 23 -25.88 3.72 -0.43
CA LEU A 23 -25.39 3.13 -1.68
C LEU A 23 -26.62 2.92 -2.56
N PRO A 24 -26.56 3.26 -3.87
CA PRO A 24 -27.56 2.76 -4.79
C PRO A 24 -27.71 1.28 -4.48
N ASN A 25 -28.95 0.78 -4.35
CA ASN A 25 -29.18 -0.67 -4.32
C ASN A 25 -28.24 -1.25 -5.35
N PRO A 26 -27.36 -2.19 -5.00
CA PRO A 26 -26.48 -2.79 -5.99
C PRO A 26 -27.42 -3.44 -6.99
N ASP A 27 -27.73 -2.72 -8.08
CA ASP A 27 -28.20 -3.30 -9.32
C ASP A 27 -27.33 -4.53 -9.47
N GLY A 28 -27.95 -5.71 -9.52
CA GLY A 28 -27.34 -7.02 -9.26
C GLY A 28 -26.19 -7.39 -10.21
N ALA A 29 -25.14 -6.58 -10.17
CA ALA A 29 -23.97 -6.47 -11.03
C ALA A 29 -22.69 -6.64 -10.22
N ILE A 30 -22.73 -6.48 -8.89
CA ILE A 30 -21.75 -7.12 -7.99
C ILE A 30 -22.24 -8.55 -7.76
N ARG A 31 -22.27 -9.35 -8.82
CA ARG A 31 -22.44 -10.80 -8.70
C ARG A 31 -21.06 -11.33 -8.32
N ASN A 32 -20.94 -11.78 -7.08
CA ASN A 32 -19.72 -12.30 -6.43
C ASN A 32 -18.57 -11.30 -6.28
N LEU A 33 -18.52 -10.71 -5.09
CA LEU A 33 -17.34 -10.02 -4.60
C LEU A 33 -16.12 -10.96 -4.55
N GLU A 34 -16.36 -12.25 -4.28
CA GLU A 34 -15.31 -13.27 -4.29
C GLU A 34 -14.65 -13.40 -5.65
N ASP A 35 -15.41 -13.33 -6.75
CA ASP A 35 -14.87 -13.45 -8.11
C ASP A 35 -14.01 -12.24 -8.48
N PHE A 36 -14.33 -11.05 -7.96
CA PHE A 36 -13.52 -9.84 -8.15
C PHE A 36 -12.20 -9.89 -7.37
N TYR A 37 -12.22 -10.43 -6.14
CA TYR A 37 -11.04 -10.54 -5.28
C TYR A 37 -10.28 -11.87 -5.41
N GLN A 38 -10.62 -12.71 -6.39
CA GLN A 38 -9.85 -13.91 -6.72
C GLN A 38 -8.46 -13.53 -7.26
N GLY A 39 -7.51 -13.39 -6.36
CA GLY A 39 -6.10 -13.21 -6.69
C GLY A 39 -5.54 -14.50 -7.29
N LYS A 40 -4.90 -14.41 -8.46
CA LYS A 40 -4.07 -15.51 -8.97
C LYS A 40 -2.64 -15.29 -8.48
N ILE A 41 -1.88 -16.38 -8.44
CA ILE A 41 -0.44 -16.29 -8.19
C ILE A 41 0.18 -15.57 -9.38
N THR A 42 1.06 -14.61 -9.10
CA THR A 42 1.86 -13.91 -10.10
C THR A 42 3.33 -14.06 -9.76
N ASP A 43 4.13 -14.28 -10.81
CA ASP A 43 5.58 -14.27 -10.71
C ASP A 43 6.06 -12.84 -10.51
N ILE A 44 6.77 -12.61 -9.40
CA ILE A 44 7.35 -11.32 -9.06
C ILE A 44 8.83 -11.35 -9.40
N GLU A 45 9.27 -10.42 -10.24
CA GLU A 45 10.68 -10.23 -10.56
C GLU A 45 11.33 -9.30 -9.55
N PHE A 46 12.56 -9.63 -9.13
CA PHE A 46 13.33 -8.91 -8.14
C PHE A 46 14.70 -8.52 -8.70
N ASP A 47 14.96 -7.22 -8.88
CA ASP A 47 16.31 -6.68 -9.13
C ASP A 47 16.88 -6.17 -7.80
N LEU A 48 17.45 -7.09 -7.01
CA LEU A 48 18.00 -6.81 -5.68
C LEU A 48 19.52 -6.77 -5.71
N LYS A 49 20.09 -5.71 -5.13
CA LYS A 49 21.53 -5.51 -5.00
C LYS A 49 21.94 -5.52 -3.53
N ASN A 50 23.22 -5.74 -3.24
CA ASN A 50 23.72 -5.58 -1.88
C ASN A 50 23.48 -4.13 -1.45
N SER A 51 22.88 -3.96 -0.28
CA SER A 51 22.55 -2.64 0.25
C SER A 51 23.66 -2.12 1.16
N GLY A 52 23.59 -0.84 1.52
CA GLY A 52 24.41 -0.27 2.59
C GLY A 52 24.03 -0.80 3.99
N HIS A 53 22.88 -1.49 4.11
CA HIS A 53 22.42 -2.06 5.37
C HIS A 53 22.94 -3.50 5.50
N ILE A 54 23.65 -3.76 6.60
CA ILE A 54 24.24 -5.08 6.88
C ILE A 54 23.12 -6.13 6.93
N GLY A 55 23.27 -7.19 6.13
CA GLY A 55 22.31 -8.31 6.11
C GLY A 55 21.13 -8.14 5.14
N TYR A 56 21.02 -6.99 4.46
CA TYR A 56 19.94 -6.72 3.51
C TYR A 56 20.40 -6.62 2.06
N LYS A 57 19.58 -7.15 1.17
CA LYS A 57 19.55 -6.77 -0.24
C LYS A 57 18.40 -5.80 -0.50
N THR A 58 18.63 -4.80 -1.34
CA THR A 58 17.65 -3.76 -1.65
C THR A 58 17.56 -3.55 -3.14
N GLY A 59 16.37 -3.18 -3.62
CA GLY A 59 16.16 -2.87 -5.01
C GLY A 59 14.69 -2.81 -5.37
N LEU A 60 14.35 -3.15 -6.61
CA LEU A 60 12.98 -3.07 -7.11
C LEU A 60 12.37 -4.45 -7.27
N PHE A 61 11.08 -4.54 -6.96
CA PHE A 61 10.23 -5.63 -7.42
C PHE A 61 9.33 -5.13 -8.54
N THR A 62 9.02 -6.02 -9.50
CA THR A 62 8.12 -5.70 -10.61
C THR A 62 7.26 -6.91 -10.96
N TYR A 63 5.99 -6.67 -11.29
CA TYR A 63 5.10 -7.71 -11.81
C TYR A 63 3.93 -7.11 -12.61
N LYS A 64 3.19 -7.96 -13.33
CA LYS A 64 2.00 -7.56 -14.08
C LYS A 64 0.74 -7.67 -13.23
N SER A 65 -0.04 -6.59 -13.17
CA SER A 65 -1.35 -6.58 -12.51
C SER A 65 -2.29 -7.60 -13.17
N HIS A 66 -3.11 -8.28 -12.38
CA HIS A 66 -4.17 -9.13 -12.94
C HIS A 66 -5.27 -8.31 -13.61
N LEU A 67 -5.46 -7.08 -13.14
CA LEU A 67 -6.36 -6.11 -13.74
C LEU A 67 -5.58 -5.34 -14.79
N GLN A 68 -5.81 -5.71 -16.06
CA GLN A 68 -5.24 -5.03 -17.21
C GLN A 68 -6.15 -3.88 -17.64
N SER A 69 -5.55 -2.75 -17.94
CA SER A 69 -6.14 -1.57 -18.53
C SER A 69 -5.60 -1.38 -19.95
N ASN A 70 -5.93 -0.26 -20.59
CA ASN A 70 -5.32 0.12 -21.86
C ASN A 70 -3.99 0.88 -21.67
N TYR A 71 -3.50 0.99 -20.43
CA TYR A 71 -2.34 1.79 -20.06
C TYR A 71 -1.30 0.92 -19.35
N VAL A 72 -0.23 0.57 -20.08
CA VAL A 72 0.86 -0.30 -19.60
C VAL A 72 1.44 0.10 -18.23
N LYS A 73 1.47 1.41 -17.94
CA LYS A 73 1.92 1.95 -16.64
C LYS A 73 1.03 1.51 -15.47
N ASN A 74 -0.28 1.42 -15.69
CA ASN A 74 -1.24 0.99 -14.68
C ASN A 74 -1.27 -0.55 -14.55
N ASP A 75 -0.75 -1.24 -15.57
CA ASP A 75 -0.75 -2.70 -15.65
C ASP A 75 0.54 -3.31 -15.09
N THR A 76 1.53 -2.48 -14.80
CA THR A 76 2.83 -2.88 -14.27
C THR A 76 2.97 -2.33 -12.86
N VAL A 77 2.97 -3.24 -11.88
CA VAL A 77 3.21 -2.87 -10.49
C VAL A 77 4.70 -2.90 -10.24
N THR A 78 5.21 -1.86 -9.61
CA THR A 78 6.60 -1.77 -9.17
C THR A 78 6.67 -1.19 -7.77
N GLY A 79 7.80 -1.40 -7.11
CA GLY A 79 8.04 -0.85 -5.78
C GLY A 79 9.42 -1.22 -5.26
N GLU A 80 9.80 -0.60 -4.15
CA GLU A 80 11.08 -0.88 -3.50
C GLU A 80 10.94 -2.06 -2.55
N ALA A 81 11.97 -2.91 -2.50
CA ALA A 81 12.06 -4.04 -1.59
C ALA A 81 13.35 -3.99 -0.77
N TYR A 82 13.23 -4.33 0.51
CA TYR A 82 14.33 -4.56 1.44
C TYR A 82 14.16 -5.98 1.97
N VAL A 83 15.06 -6.87 1.55
CA VAL A 83 14.97 -8.31 1.82
C VAL A 83 16.18 -8.74 2.63
N THR A 84 15.93 -9.30 3.81
CA THR A 84 16.98 -9.89 4.65
C THR A 84 17.36 -11.29 4.16
N LYS A 85 18.52 -11.78 4.58
CA LYS A 85 18.96 -13.17 4.34
C LYS A 85 18.24 -14.20 5.23
N ASN A 86 17.45 -13.75 6.20
CA ASN A 86 16.70 -14.63 7.09
C ASN A 86 15.37 -15.02 6.44
N ASP A 87 15.28 -16.26 5.96
CA ASP A 87 14.06 -16.78 5.31
C ASP A 87 12.84 -16.86 6.24
N ALA A 88 13.05 -16.85 7.56
CA ALA A 88 11.97 -16.84 8.56
C ALA A 88 11.52 -15.42 8.95
N ALA A 89 12.10 -14.37 8.36
CA ALA A 89 11.74 -13.01 8.69
C ALA A 89 10.31 -12.66 8.23
N PRO A 90 9.51 -11.97 9.07
CA PRO A 90 8.22 -11.43 8.67
C PRO A 90 8.31 -10.49 7.46
N ASN A 91 7.24 -10.46 6.67
CA ASN A 91 7.08 -9.57 5.52
C ASN A 91 6.10 -8.44 5.86
N ILE A 92 6.49 -7.19 5.63
CA ILE A 92 5.61 -6.03 5.72
C ILE A 92 5.41 -5.43 4.33
N ILE A 93 4.14 -5.20 3.98
CA ILE A 93 3.74 -4.47 2.80
C ILE A 93 3.26 -3.08 3.22
N PHE A 94 3.90 -2.06 2.66
CA PHE A 94 3.53 -0.66 2.82
C PHE A 94 2.77 -0.18 1.58
N VAL A 95 1.59 0.38 1.79
CA VAL A 95 0.76 0.99 0.76
C VAL A 95 0.52 2.44 1.15
N HIS A 96 0.92 3.39 0.31
CA HIS A 96 0.70 4.81 0.58
C HIS A 96 -0.72 5.26 0.20
N GLY A 97 -1.15 6.41 0.73
CA GLY A 97 -2.45 6.99 0.38
C GLY A 97 -2.47 7.60 -1.03
N TRP A 98 -3.68 7.76 -1.60
CA TRP A 98 -3.88 8.19 -2.99
C TRP A 98 -3.35 9.59 -3.37
N ARG A 99 -3.02 10.42 -2.38
CA ARG A 99 -2.43 11.77 -2.57
C ARG A 99 -0.98 11.86 -2.10
N MET A 100 -0.34 10.72 -1.93
CA MET A 100 1.08 10.68 -1.60
C MET A 100 1.86 10.53 -2.89
N GLU A 101 2.79 11.46 -3.13
CA GLU A 101 3.69 11.43 -4.29
C GLU A 101 4.76 10.34 -4.16
N SER A 102 5.03 9.86 -2.95
CA SER A 102 6.06 8.85 -2.67
C SER A 102 5.85 8.15 -1.33
N ASN A 103 6.64 7.08 -1.12
CA ASN A 103 6.71 6.34 0.13
C ASN A 103 7.57 7.03 1.21
N GLU A 104 8.17 8.18 0.95
CA GLU A 104 9.11 8.84 1.88
C GLU A 104 8.50 9.12 3.25
N ARG A 105 7.24 9.57 3.30
CA ARG A 105 6.54 9.79 4.57
C ARG A 105 6.35 8.49 5.36
N VAL A 106 6.09 7.37 4.68
CA VAL A 106 5.95 6.06 5.32
C VAL A 106 7.32 5.60 5.85
N LYS A 107 8.37 5.74 5.02
CA LYS A 107 9.74 5.39 5.40
C LYS A 107 10.19 6.16 6.65
N ASN A 108 9.97 7.48 6.67
CA ASN A 108 10.34 8.33 7.81
C ASN A 108 9.70 7.92 9.15
N ILE A 109 8.59 7.17 9.12
CA ILE A 109 7.90 6.74 10.34
C ILE A 109 8.31 5.31 10.73
N PHE A 110 8.45 4.41 9.76
CA PHE A 110 8.54 2.98 10.05
C PHE A 110 9.87 2.33 9.64
N HIS A 111 10.60 2.90 8.69
CA HIS A 111 11.71 2.21 8.00
C HIS A 111 12.77 1.70 8.97
N ASP A 112 13.41 2.61 9.71
CA ASP A 112 14.52 2.26 10.59
C ASP A 112 14.10 1.27 11.67
N ARG A 113 12.88 1.45 12.20
CA ARG A 113 12.37 0.56 13.24
C ARG A 113 12.13 -0.86 12.72
N ILE A 114 11.61 -1.01 11.51
CA ILE A 114 11.41 -2.34 10.91
C ILE A 114 12.74 -2.95 10.47
N LEU A 115 13.69 -2.13 10.03
CA LEU A 115 15.05 -2.56 9.69
C LEU A 115 15.79 -3.12 10.92
N GLU A 116 15.69 -2.46 12.08
CA GLU A 116 16.21 -2.96 13.37
C GLU A 116 15.62 -4.33 13.75
N LEU A 117 14.35 -4.57 13.41
CA LEU A 117 13.67 -5.84 13.67
C LEU A 117 14.11 -6.97 12.71
N GLY A 118 14.84 -6.64 11.64
CA GLY A 118 15.33 -7.63 10.68
C GLY A 118 14.24 -8.17 9.76
N TRP A 119 13.15 -7.42 9.52
CA TRP A 119 12.02 -7.86 8.71
C TRP A 119 12.14 -7.41 7.24
N ASN A 120 11.45 -8.11 6.35
CA ASN A 120 11.36 -7.74 4.94
C ASN A 120 10.35 -6.61 4.76
N MET A 121 10.67 -5.64 3.90
CA MET A 121 9.79 -4.49 3.62
C MET A 121 9.56 -4.36 2.12
N TYR A 122 8.31 -4.14 1.73
CA TYR A 122 7.90 -3.92 0.35
C TYR A 122 7.07 -2.64 0.27
N TYR A 123 7.57 -1.63 -0.45
CA TYR A 123 6.94 -0.33 -0.59
C TYR A 123 6.26 -0.22 -1.94
N PHE A 124 4.94 -0.40 -1.96
CA PHE A 124 4.14 -0.32 -3.17
C PHE A 124 3.96 1.13 -3.60
N THR A 125 4.09 1.38 -4.90
CA THR A 125 3.68 2.65 -5.52
C THR A 125 2.31 2.48 -6.16
N LEU A 126 1.37 3.35 -5.83
CA LEU A 126 0.05 3.42 -6.46
C LEU A 126 0.07 4.28 -7.73
#